data_AF-G3UWJ9-F1
#
_entry.id   AF-G3UWJ9-F1
#
_cell.length_a   1.000
_cell.length_b   1.000
_cell.length_c   1.000
_cell.angle_alpha   90.00
_cell.angle_beta   90.00
_cell.angle_gamma   90.00
#
_symmetry.space_group_name_H-M   'P 1'
#
loop_
_entity.id
_entity.type
_entity.pdbx_description
1 polymer ?
#
loop_
_entity_poly.entity_id
_entity_poly.type
_entity_poly.pdbx_seq_one_letter_code
_entity_poly.pdbx_strand_id
1 'polypeptide(L)'
;MATDDSIIVLDDDDEDEAAAQPGPSNLPPNPASTGPGPGLSQQATGLSEPRVDGGSSNSGSRKCYKLDNEKLFEEFLELCKTETSDHPEVVPFLHKLQQRAQSVFLASAEFCNILSRVLARSRKRPAKIYVYINELC
;
A
#
# COMPACT_ATOMS: atom_id res chain seq x y z
N MET A 1 -34.09 -24.90 23.03
CA MET A 1 -33.56 -25.96 22.15
C MET A 1 -34.01 -25.61 20.74
N ALA A 2 -33.20 -25.52 19.69
CA ALA A 2 -31.78 -25.68 19.48
C ALA A 2 -31.38 -24.71 18.34
N THR A 3 -30.13 -24.22 18.36
CA THR A 3 -29.47 -23.55 17.24
C THR A 3 -28.73 -24.61 16.43
N ASP A 4 -29.03 -24.72 15.13
CA ASP A 4 -28.24 -25.35 14.06
C ASP A 4 -29.06 -25.08 12.79
N ASP A 5 -28.54 -24.56 11.68
CA ASP A 5 -27.59 -25.24 10.81
C ASP A 5 -26.53 -24.29 10.24
N SER A 6 -25.28 -24.58 10.59
CA SER A 6 -24.10 -24.06 9.91
C SER A 6 -23.59 -25.16 8.98
N ILE A 7 -23.74 -25.01 7.66
CA ILE A 7 -23.11 -25.90 6.69
C ILE A 7 -22.40 -25.04 5.64
N ILE A 8 -21.08 -24.95 5.77
CA ILE A 8 -20.15 -24.38 4.81
C ILE A 8 -19.49 -25.56 4.11
N VAL A 9 -19.70 -25.69 2.79
CA VAL A 9 -18.90 -26.57 1.94
C VAL A 9 -18.18 -25.68 0.94
N LEU A 10 -16.86 -25.62 1.09
CA LEU A 10 -15.93 -25.06 0.12
C LEU A 10 -15.50 -26.21 -0.78
N ASP A 11 -15.96 -26.24 -2.04
CA ASP A 11 -15.26 -27.01 -3.05
C ASP A 11 -14.08 -26.17 -3.54
N ASP A 12 -12.92 -26.68 -3.16
CA ASP A 12 -11.57 -26.30 -3.51
C ASP A 12 -11.32 -26.80 -4.95
N ASP A 13 -11.09 -25.89 -5.90
CA ASP A 13 -10.66 -26.27 -7.24
C ASP A 13 -9.48 -25.38 -7.65
N ASP A 14 -8.30 -25.80 -7.20
CA ASP A 14 -6.99 -25.31 -7.61
C ASP A 14 -6.49 -26.13 -8.82
N GLU A 15 -6.64 -25.59 -10.03
CA GLU A 15 -5.93 -26.05 -11.23
C GLU A 15 -5.49 -24.82 -12.06
N ASP A 16 -4.18 -24.51 -12.07
CA ASP A 16 -3.30 -24.95 -13.16
C ASP A 16 -1.92 -24.27 -13.09
N GLU A 17 -0.92 -25.12 -13.25
CA GLU A 17 0.51 -24.87 -13.38
C GLU A 17 0.85 -24.06 -14.65
N ALA A 18 1.48 -22.90 -14.49
CA ALA A 18 2.19 -22.25 -15.59
C ALA A 18 3.63 -21.92 -15.17
N ALA A 19 4.47 -22.94 -15.26
CA ALA A 19 5.91 -22.83 -15.29
C ALA A 19 6.39 -21.95 -16.46
N ALA A 20 7.28 -20.99 -16.17
CA ALA A 20 8.35 -20.58 -17.09
C ALA A 20 9.45 -19.81 -16.34
N GLN A 21 10.51 -20.52 -15.91
CA GLN A 21 11.85 -19.95 -15.82
C GLN A 21 12.53 -20.06 -17.19
N PRO A 22 13.35 -19.07 -17.59
CA PRO A 22 14.82 -19.22 -17.45
C PRO A 22 15.47 -17.88 -17.05
N GLY A 23 16.65 -17.76 -16.45
CA GLY A 23 17.73 -18.65 -16.06
C GLY A 23 18.74 -17.83 -15.21
N PRO A 24 19.82 -18.43 -14.69
CA PRO A 24 20.70 -17.79 -13.73
C PRO A 24 21.85 -17.04 -14.42
N SER A 25 22.18 -15.84 -13.94
CA SER A 25 23.51 -15.24 -14.17
C SER A 25 23.90 -14.35 -13.01
N ASN A 26 24.99 -14.75 -12.38
CA ASN A 26 25.62 -14.18 -11.21
C ASN A 26 26.59 -13.05 -11.61
N LEU A 27 26.52 -11.91 -10.88
CA LEU A 27 27.61 -11.00 -10.46
C LEU A 27 28.29 -10.09 -11.52
N PRO A 28 29.02 -9.00 -11.14
CA PRO A 28 28.99 -8.09 -9.96
C PRO A 28 28.99 -6.56 -10.36
N PRO A 29 29.02 -5.60 -9.40
CA PRO A 29 29.01 -4.15 -9.68
C PRO A 29 30.42 -3.51 -9.72
N ASN A 30 30.66 -2.48 -10.55
CA ASN A 30 31.63 -1.41 -10.25
C ASN A 30 31.50 -0.17 -11.19
N PRO A 31 32.03 1.02 -10.80
CA PRO A 31 31.62 2.34 -11.28
C PRO A 31 32.62 3.04 -12.22
N ALA A 32 32.24 4.25 -12.62
CA ALA A 32 33.05 5.42 -12.95
C ALA A 32 33.07 5.90 -14.42
N SER A 33 32.63 7.16 -14.56
CA SER A 33 33.29 8.26 -15.29
C SER A 33 33.36 8.33 -16.83
N THR A 34 32.76 9.43 -17.31
CA THR A 34 33.35 10.46 -18.18
C THR A 34 33.55 10.17 -19.66
N GLY A 35 32.86 10.96 -20.51
CA GLY A 35 33.39 11.33 -21.84
C GLY A 35 32.34 11.84 -22.84
N PRO A 36 32.53 13.01 -23.50
CA PRO A 36 31.49 13.72 -24.25
C PRO A 36 31.56 13.49 -25.78
N GLY A 37 30.45 13.74 -26.49
CA GLY A 37 30.44 13.83 -27.95
C GLY A 37 29.19 14.55 -28.50
N PRO A 38 29.28 15.29 -29.61
CA PRO A 38 28.60 16.57 -29.80
C PRO A 38 27.61 16.64 -30.98
N GLY A 39 26.72 17.64 -30.94
CA GLY A 39 25.97 18.19 -32.09
C GLY A 39 24.73 17.39 -32.48
N LEU A 40 23.55 17.96 -32.72
CA LEU A 40 23.26 19.21 -33.41
C LEU A 40 21.85 19.74 -33.04
N SER A 41 21.73 21.06 -33.19
CA SER A 41 20.51 21.83 -33.44
C SER A 41 19.67 22.27 -32.24
N GLN A 42 20.09 23.42 -31.72
CA GLN A 42 19.23 24.47 -31.20
C GLN A 42 18.21 24.88 -32.28
N GLN A 43 16.92 24.94 -31.93
CA GLN A 43 16.00 25.92 -32.51
C GLN A 43 15.35 26.67 -31.36
N ALA A 44 15.47 27.99 -31.44
CA ALA A 44 14.96 28.94 -30.48
C ALA A 44 13.52 29.35 -30.83
N THR A 45 12.87 29.91 -29.81
CA THR A 45 11.78 30.90 -29.87
C THR A 45 10.40 30.45 -30.37
N GLY A 46 9.51 30.24 -29.39
CA GLY A 46 8.07 30.25 -29.54
C GLY A 46 7.42 30.38 -28.17
N LEU A 47 7.23 31.62 -27.72
CA LEU A 47 6.40 32.00 -26.57
C LEU A 47 4.96 31.50 -26.80
N SER A 48 4.49 30.60 -25.95
CA SER A 48 3.06 30.38 -25.70
C SER A 48 2.90 29.73 -24.32
N GLU A 49 2.11 30.40 -23.50
CA GLU A 49 1.69 30.08 -22.14
C GLU A 49 1.36 28.58 -21.94
N PRO A 50 1.73 27.95 -20.81
CA PRO A 50 0.99 26.78 -20.37
C PRO A 50 -0.36 27.28 -19.89
N ARG A 51 -1.30 27.31 -20.84
CA ARG A 51 -2.72 27.45 -20.59
C ARG A 51 -3.07 26.53 -19.42
N VAL A 52 -3.60 27.14 -18.37
CA VAL A 52 -4.24 26.46 -17.25
C VAL A 52 -5.45 25.70 -17.78
N ASP A 53 -5.20 24.52 -18.37
CA ASP A 53 -6.26 23.60 -18.74
C ASP A 53 -6.54 22.75 -17.51
N GLY A 54 -7.54 23.21 -16.77
CA GLY A 54 -8.25 22.42 -15.77
C GLY A 54 -8.84 21.19 -16.44
N GLY A 55 -8.03 20.14 -16.54
CA GLY A 55 -8.47 18.83 -16.97
C GLY A 55 -9.27 18.16 -15.87
N SER A 56 -10.56 18.48 -15.80
CA SER A 56 -11.59 17.61 -15.23
C SER A 56 -11.42 16.22 -15.84
N SER A 57 -10.66 15.36 -15.18
CA SER A 57 -10.49 13.98 -15.59
C SER A 57 -11.75 13.22 -15.17
N ASN A 58 -12.63 13.11 -16.16
CA ASN A 58 -13.72 12.16 -16.32
C ASN A 58 -13.69 11.02 -15.27
N SER A 59 -14.68 11.07 -14.37
CA SER A 59 -14.94 10.12 -13.28
C SER A 59 -15.33 8.75 -13.84
N GLY A 60 -14.35 7.98 -14.30
CA GLY A 60 -14.45 6.53 -14.35
C GLY A 60 -14.39 5.98 -12.93
N SER A 61 -15.54 5.93 -12.25
CA SER A 61 -15.81 5.27 -10.96
C SER A 61 -14.56 4.99 -10.10
N ARG A 62 -13.85 6.05 -9.69
CA ARG A 62 -12.69 5.89 -8.80
C ARG A 62 -13.25 5.51 -7.44
N LYS A 63 -13.08 4.24 -7.05
CA LYS A 63 -13.50 3.73 -5.74
C LYS A 63 -12.98 4.68 -4.66
N CYS A 64 -13.89 5.21 -3.85
CA CYS A 64 -13.55 6.00 -2.68
C CYS A 64 -13.26 5.03 -1.54
N TYR A 65 -11.99 4.91 -1.13
CA TYR A 65 -11.57 3.93 -0.13
C TYR A 65 -11.71 4.44 1.31
N LYS A 66 -12.25 5.65 1.51
CA LYS A 66 -12.26 6.31 2.82
C LYS A 66 -12.89 5.44 3.92
N LEU A 67 -14.11 4.93 3.70
CA LEU A 67 -14.82 4.13 4.70
C LEU A 67 -14.14 2.78 4.95
N ASP A 68 -13.66 2.12 3.89
CA ASP A 68 -12.93 0.87 4.00
C ASP A 68 -11.62 1.06 4.78
N ASN A 69 -10.91 2.15 4.51
CA ASN A 69 -9.67 2.50 5.19
C ASN A 69 -9.90 2.83 6.67
N GLU A 70 -10.96 3.56 7.00
CA GLU A 70 -11.35 3.82 8.39
C GLU A 70 -11.62 2.51 9.14
N LYS A 71 -12.37 1.59 8.53
CA LYS A 71 -12.66 0.27 9.09
C LYS A 71 -11.38 -0.56 9.30
N LEU A 72 -10.53 -0.66 8.27
CA LEU A 72 -9.29 -1.42 8.33
C LEU A 72 -8.32 -0.82 9.37
N PHE A 73 -8.29 0.51 9.50
CA PHE A 73 -7.46 1.16 10.50
C PHE A 73 -7.95 0.86 11.92
N GLU A 74 -9.26 0.94 12.17
CA GLU A 74 -9.85 0.58 13.48
C GLU A 74 -9.55 -0.88 13.85
N GLU A 75 -9.71 -1.80 12.90
CA GLU A 75 -9.38 -3.22 13.08
C GLU A 75 -7.89 -3.44 13.42
N PHE A 76 -7.00 -2.66 12.80
CA PHE A 76 -5.57 -2.71 13.13
C PHE A 76 -5.27 -2.14 14.52
N LEU A 77 -5.98 -1.10 14.95
CA LEU A 77 -5.85 -0.52 16.29
C LEU A 77 -6.33 -1.49 17.38
N GLU A 78 -7.43 -2.20 17.17
CA GLU A 78 -7.91 -3.23 18.09
C GLU A 78 -6.87 -4.35 18.28
N LEU A 79 -6.24 -4.76 17.19
CA LEU A 79 -5.14 -5.72 17.25
C LEU A 79 -3.95 -5.17 18.04
N CYS A 80 -3.52 -3.93 17.73
CA CYS A 80 -2.44 -3.28 18.47
C CYS A 80 -2.75 -3.20 19.97
N LYS A 81 -3.99 -2.87 20.36
CA LYS A 81 -4.38 -2.78 21.77
C LYS A 81 -4.16 -4.09 22.55
N THR A 82 -4.35 -5.23 21.89
CA THR A 82 -4.16 -6.55 22.50
C THR A 82 -2.68 -6.93 22.51
N GLU A 83 -2.01 -6.74 21.36
CA GLU A 83 -0.63 -7.20 21.14
C GLU A 83 0.44 -6.29 21.77
N THR A 84 0.14 -5.00 22.00
CA THR A 84 1.04 -4.02 22.64
C THR A 84 0.53 -3.60 24.01
N SER A 85 -0.04 -4.55 24.77
CA SER A 85 -0.61 -4.29 26.11
C SER A 85 0.43 -3.81 27.14
N ASP A 86 1.70 -4.08 26.89
CA ASP A 86 2.87 -3.56 27.61
C ASP A 86 3.17 -2.09 27.32
N HIS A 87 2.75 -1.59 26.15
CA HIS A 87 2.99 -0.23 25.66
C HIS A 87 1.68 0.45 25.20
N PRO A 88 0.80 0.86 26.14
CA PRO A 88 -0.51 1.45 25.80
C PRO A 88 -0.41 2.80 25.07
N GLU A 89 0.77 3.45 25.04
CA GLU A 89 1.05 4.67 24.30
C GLU A 89 1.01 4.51 22.77
N VAL A 90 1.12 3.28 22.27
CA VAL A 90 1.16 2.97 20.83
C VAL A 90 -0.17 3.32 20.14
N VAL A 91 -1.31 2.95 20.73
CA VAL A 91 -2.63 3.19 20.11
C VAL A 91 -2.93 4.70 19.97
N PRO A 92 -2.75 5.54 21.01
CA PRO A 92 -2.86 6.99 20.88
C PRO A 92 -1.86 7.60 19.88
N PHE A 93 -0.66 7.03 19.77
CA PHE A 93 0.34 7.47 18.80
C PHE A 93 -0.13 7.22 17.36
N LEU A 94 -0.66 6.03 17.06
CA LEU A 94 -1.21 5.69 15.75
C LEU A 94 -2.41 6.57 15.38
N HIS A 95 -3.31 6.88 16.31
CA HIS A 95 -4.38 7.84 16.04
C HIS A 95 -3.83 9.22 15.67
N LYS A 96 -2.84 9.74 16.41
CA LYS A 96 -2.21 11.03 16.11
C LYS A 96 -1.53 11.02 14.74
N LEU A 97 -0.90 9.90 14.36
CA LEU A 97 -0.31 9.72 13.04
C LEU A 97 -1.38 9.83 11.94
N GLN A 98 -2.49 9.10 12.08
CA GLN A 98 -3.59 9.14 11.11
C GLN A 98 -4.17 10.56 10.98
N GLN A 99 -4.39 11.27 12.10
CA GLN A 99 -4.92 12.64 12.08
C GLN A 99 -3.99 13.65 11.41
N ARG A 100 -2.68 13.37 11.39
CA ARG A 100 -1.67 14.21 10.73
C ARG A 100 -1.48 13.84 9.25
N ALA A 101 -1.95 12.68 8.82
CA ALA A 101 -1.84 12.22 7.45
C ALA A 101 -2.74 13.04 6.51
N GLN A 102 -2.35 13.13 5.24
CA GLN A 102 -3.13 13.85 4.25
C GLN A 102 -4.45 13.13 3.95
N SER A 103 -5.55 13.88 3.91
CA SER A 103 -6.90 13.33 3.66
C SER A 103 -6.99 12.56 2.32
N VAL A 104 -6.28 13.02 1.29
CA VAL A 104 -6.21 12.34 -0.01
C VAL A 104 -5.56 10.96 0.12
N PHE A 105 -4.49 10.85 0.93
CA PHE A 105 -3.83 9.57 1.21
C PHE A 105 -4.75 8.64 2.01
N LEU A 106 -5.43 9.15 3.03
CA LEU A 106 -6.38 8.37 3.85
C LEU A 106 -7.57 7.84 3.03
N ALA A 107 -7.96 8.48 1.93
CA ALA A 107 -9.02 8.02 1.03
C ALA A 107 -8.49 7.22 -0.19
N SER A 108 -7.18 6.93 -0.24
CA SER A 108 -6.53 6.30 -1.38
C SER A 108 -6.57 4.77 -1.34
N ALA A 109 -6.44 4.15 -2.51
CA ALA A 109 -6.22 2.72 -2.66
C ALA A 109 -4.87 2.27 -2.08
N GLU A 110 -3.87 3.17 -2.07
CA GLU A 110 -2.55 2.89 -1.53
C GLU A 110 -2.63 2.59 -0.03
N PHE A 111 -3.33 3.44 0.72
CA PHE A 111 -3.53 3.23 2.14
C PHE A 111 -4.34 1.96 2.43
N CYS A 112 -5.36 1.66 1.60
CA CYS A 112 -6.11 0.39 1.68
C CYS A 112 -5.19 -0.82 1.54
N ASN A 113 -4.31 -0.80 0.54
CA ASN A 113 -3.37 -1.88 0.28
C ASN A 113 -2.36 -2.05 1.42
N ILE A 114 -1.87 -0.94 1.99
CA ILE A 114 -0.97 -0.96 3.14
C ILE A 114 -1.69 -1.60 4.33
N LEU A 115 -2.88 -1.10 4.70
CA LEU A 115 -3.66 -1.61 5.83
C LEU A 115 -3.99 -3.09 5.69
N SER A 116 -4.49 -3.50 4.51
CA SER A 116 -4.81 -4.90 4.22
C SER A 116 -3.59 -5.80 4.37
N ARG A 117 -2.42 -5.35 3.90
CA ARG A 117 -1.16 -6.08 4.01
C ARG A 117 -0.69 -6.19 5.45
N VAL A 118 -0.66 -5.09 6.21
CA VAL A 118 -0.18 -5.11 7.61
C VAL A 118 -1.12 -5.90 8.50
N LEU A 119 -2.44 -5.82 8.31
CA LEU A 119 -3.42 -6.64 9.03
C LEU A 119 -3.21 -8.13 8.78
N ALA A 120 -3.11 -8.54 7.52
CA ALA A 120 -2.91 -9.94 7.17
C ALA A 120 -1.60 -10.51 7.75
N ARG A 121 -0.53 -9.71 7.75
CA ARG A 121 0.76 -10.11 8.33
C ARG A 121 0.75 -10.14 9.85
N SER A 122 0.09 -9.19 10.49
CA SER A 122 -0.02 -9.09 11.95
C SER A 122 -0.81 -10.27 12.52
N ARG A 123 -1.91 -10.64 11.86
CA ARG A 123 -2.69 -11.86 12.22
C ARG A 123 -1.88 -13.15 12.10
N LYS A 124 -1.09 -13.29 11.04
CA LYS A 124 -0.26 -14.49 10.82
C LYS A 124 0.95 -14.55 11.74
N ARG A 125 1.49 -13.39 12.15
CA ARG A 125 2.76 -13.28 12.90
C ARG A 125 2.67 -12.17 13.95
N PRO A 126 1.87 -12.34 15.03
CA PRO A 126 1.66 -11.33 16.07
C PRO A 126 2.96 -10.87 16.74
N ALA A 127 3.94 -11.77 16.90
CA ALA A 127 5.26 -11.45 17.46
C ALA A 127 6.05 -10.36 16.72
N LYS A 128 5.61 -9.96 15.52
CA LYS A 128 6.20 -8.87 14.73
C LYS A 128 5.33 -7.61 14.69
N ILE A 129 4.36 -7.46 15.59
CA ILE A 129 3.41 -6.32 15.58
C ILE A 129 4.13 -4.96 15.50
N TYR A 130 5.20 -4.77 16.24
CA TYR A 130 5.99 -3.53 16.22
C TYR A 130 6.67 -3.24 14.89
N VAL A 131 7.04 -4.27 14.12
CA VAL A 131 7.56 -4.11 12.76
C VAL A 131 6.45 -3.58 11.85
N TYR A 132 5.23 -4.14 11.96
CA TYR A 132 4.10 -3.73 11.13
C TYR A 132 3.53 -2.37 11.53
N ILE A 133 3.59 -2.01 12.81
CA ILE A 133 3.34 -0.66 13.30
C ILE A 133 4.32 0.32 12.65
N ASN A 134 5.62 0.02 12.66
CA ASN A 134 6.63 0.86 12.02
C ASN A 134 6.48 0.94 10.49
N GLU A 135 6.03 -0.12 9.83
CA GLU A 135 5.71 -0.08 8.38
C GLU A 135 4.53 0.86 8.06
N LEU A 136 3.63 1.09 9.02
CA LEU A 136 2.46 1.97 8.87
C LEU A 136 2.77 3.44 9.21
N CYS A 137 3.83 3.69 9.99
CA CYS A 137 4.23 5.02 10.47
C CYS A 137 5.11 5.79 9.49
#